data_AF-A0A9P6ZYI1-F1
#
_entry.id   AF-A0A9P6ZYI1-F1
#
_cell.length_a   1.000
_cell.length_b   1.000
_cell.length_c   1.000
_cell.angle_alpha   90.00
_cell.angle_beta   90.00
_cell.angle_gamma   90.00
#
_symmetry.space_group_name_H-M   'P 1'
#
loop_
_entity.id
_entity.type
_entity.pdbx_description
1 polymer ?
#
loop_
_entity_poly.entity_id
_entity_poly.type
_entity_poly.pdbx_seq_one_letter_code
_entity_poly.pdbx_strand_id
1 'polypeptide(L)'
;MGNTVHPMHSSFANADLVECVLRFLPDFQCLASTILTSKTIYNIFQQHPRSVVRSVAYNLVGPALPQALRFVRCQNAQLYSKPVGELFGEDDIQKNPVLSSEDITSLVAISTSVQELESLFSWRMKDRRFKTSQLSLPESTRFQKAMYRLSLFSAVYGYNAYESAIEPDLDQEEMGLALEEAKTLRKGFFGSLSTPELRDIQRIETFLRGIIARAEAVGFFTTIPPATYSPESSFVLYCAPHNVIDVYKGGVDCITEWDPDITEQIFFHDDFMIGPLTSVLADRKEPPLLPINQKQPIIDEIVGEHDRCSQCQSDTVQGLDLWGPSNWSYLWGTPPLHSIAQLLKGRVAANLADRAHFLTVLRETPAEELVRGLFDYKTPAYIAWNKADWLCPQCLEKFMRAHLHIWYLGQKIKRGDVIPDNCWYGYNCRTQTHRLAHAQKLNHWCEPTKGEAPPTNV
;
A
#
# COMPACT_ATOMS: atom_id res chain seq x y z
N MET A 1 38.99 -57.03 21.15
CA MET A 1 37.69 -56.61 21.74
C MET A 1 37.14 -55.49 20.87
N GLY A 2 36.41 -55.85 19.80
CA GLY A 2 35.79 -54.89 18.91
C GLY A 2 34.35 -54.70 19.34
N ASN A 3 34.04 -53.57 19.97
CA ASN A 3 32.66 -53.16 20.22
C ASN A 3 32.07 -52.72 18.88
N THR A 4 31.41 -53.65 18.19
CA THR A 4 30.44 -53.34 17.14
C THR A 4 29.30 -52.56 17.79
N VAL A 5 29.36 -51.24 17.66
CA VAL A 5 28.23 -50.35 17.93
C VAL A 5 27.15 -50.72 16.92
N HIS A 6 26.17 -51.51 17.33
CA HIS A 6 24.96 -51.69 16.56
C HIS A 6 24.35 -50.30 16.34
N PRO A 7 23.99 -49.92 15.10
CA PRO A 7 23.23 -48.71 14.88
C PRO A 7 21.96 -48.84 15.71
N MET A 8 21.80 -47.96 16.70
CA MET A 8 20.54 -47.84 17.41
C MET A 8 19.46 -47.65 16.33
N HIS A 9 18.61 -48.66 16.16
CA HIS A 9 17.33 -48.48 15.49
C HIS A 9 16.56 -47.47 16.33
N SER A 10 16.77 -46.22 15.98
CA SER A 10 16.19 -45.06 16.61
C SER A 10 14.67 -45.15 16.41
N SER A 11 13.96 -45.64 17.42
CA SER A 11 12.49 -45.71 17.49
C SER A 11 11.86 -44.32 17.71
N PHE A 12 12.59 -43.25 17.40
CA PHE A 12 12.43 -41.98 18.11
C PHE A 12 11.37 -41.04 17.55
N ALA A 13 10.71 -41.39 16.45
CA ALA A 13 9.62 -40.57 15.96
C ALA A 13 8.50 -41.46 15.44
N ASN A 14 7.40 -41.48 16.19
CA ASN A 14 6.13 -42.00 15.71
C ASN A 14 5.81 -41.28 14.38
N ALA A 15 5.62 -42.03 13.29
CA ALA A 15 5.42 -41.49 11.95
C ALA A 15 4.24 -40.49 11.91
N ASP A 16 3.18 -40.78 12.67
CA ASP A 16 2.00 -39.93 12.78
C ASP A 16 2.33 -38.57 13.43
N LEU A 17 3.22 -38.55 14.42
CA LEU A 17 3.65 -37.30 15.06
C LEU A 17 4.50 -36.45 14.09
N VAL A 18 5.36 -37.08 13.30
CA VAL A 18 6.14 -36.35 12.29
C VAL A 18 5.23 -35.81 11.19
N GLU A 19 4.30 -36.61 10.68
CA GLU A 19 3.32 -36.13 9.69
C GLU A 19 2.52 -34.94 10.27
N CYS A 20 2.07 -35.06 11.52
CA CYS A 20 1.38 -33.98 12.23
C CYS A 20 2.23 -32.70 12.25
N VAL A 21 3.48 -32.77 12.69
CA VAL A 21 4.41 -31.62 12.70
C VAL A 21 4.59 -31.02 11.30
N LEU A 22 4.79 -31.86 10.27
CA LEU A 22 4.93 -31.40 8.89
C LEU A 22 3.69 -30.64 8.39
N ARG A 23 2.48 -31.05 8.81
CA ARG A 23 1.22 -30.39 8.46
C ARG A 23 0.99 -29.06 9.17
N PHE A 24 1.71 -28.79 10.27
CA PHE A 24 1.65 -27.52 11.01
C PHE A 24 2.74 -26.53 10.61
N LEU A 25 3.60 -26.87 9.64
CA LEU A 25 4.60 -25.93 9.15
C LEU A 25 3.94 -24.72 8.47
N PRO A 26 4.44 -23.49 8.71
CA PRO A 26 3.76 -22.27 8.30
C PRO A 26 3.80 -22.04 6.78
N ASP A 27 4.87 -22.48 6.13
CA ASP A 27 5.14 -22.20 4.72
C ASP A 27 5.99 -23.31 4.06
N PHE A 28 6.14 -23.20 2.74
CA PHE A 28 6.90 -24.16 1.93
C PHE A 28 8.41 -24.10 2.15
N GLN A 29 8.96 -22.96 2.61
CA GLN A 29 10.38 -22.85 2.93
C GLN A 29 10.72 -23.64 4.20
N CYS A 30 9.85 -23.56 5.20
CA CYS A 30 9.89 -24.36 6.43
C CYS A 30 9.72 -25.84 6.11
N LEU A 31 8.79 -26.21 5.20
CA LEU A 31 8.65 -27.59 4.74
C LEU A 31 9.93 -28.11 4.08
N ALA A 32 10.45 -27.38 3.09
CA ALA A 32 11.68 -27.75 2.38
C ALA A 32 12.86 -27.92 3.35
N SER A 33 13.04 -26.96 4.26
CA SER A 33 14.11 -27.02 5.27
C SER A 33 13.94 -28.23 6.19
N THR A 34 12.71 -28.49 6.66
CA THR A 34 12.42 -29.58 7.60
C THR A 34 12.65 -30.96 6.97
N ILE A 35 12.18 -31.19 5.74
CA ILE A 35 12.38 -32.49 5.07
C ILE A 35 13.84 -32.77 4.71
N LEU A 36 14.67 -31.73 4.60
CA LEU A 36 16.12 -31.85 4.36
C LEU A 36 16.94 -32.17 5.62
N THR A 37 16.34 -32.07 6.81
CA THR A 37 17.08 -32.33 8.07
C THR A 37 17.39 -33.81 8.32
N SER A 38 16.58 -34.74 7.81
CA SER A 38 16.74 -36.18 8.05
C SER A 38 16.03 -37.05 7.00
N LYS A 39 16.68 -38.16 6.60
CA LYS A 39 16.08 -39.17 5.71
C LYS A 39 14.78 -39.75 6.27
N THR A 40 14.66 -39.90 7.59
CA THR A 40 13.44 -40.42 8.22
C THR A 40 12.26 -39.47 8.00
N ILE A 41 12.47 -38.17 8.20
CA ILE A 41 11.44 -37.14 7.99
C ILE A 41 11.06 -37.07 6.51
N TYR A 42 12.06 -37.08 5.61
CA TYR A 42 11.82 -37.13 4.18
C TYR A 42 11.00 -38.35 3.76
N ASN A 43 11.31 -39.54 4.29
CA ASN A 43 10.56 -40.76 3.97
C ASN A 43 9.09 -40.67 4.42
N ILE A 44 8.82 -40.06 5.57
CA ILE A 44 7.44 -39.84 6.06
C ILE A 44 6.72 -38.84 5.16
N PHE A 45 7.39 -37.75 4.76
CA PHE A 45 6.85 -36.83 3.76
C PHE A 45 6.52 -37.52 2.44
N GLN A 46 7.39 -38.40 1.93
CA GLN A 46 7.18 -39.15 0.69
C GLN A 46 5.98 -40.12 0.76
N GLN A 47 5.59 -40.59 1.94
CA GLN A 47 4.39 -41.41 2.13
C GLN A 47 3.10 -40.59 2.06
N HIS A 48 3.14 -39.31 2.49
CA HIS A 48 1.96 -38.45 2.60
C HIS A 48 2.12 -37.05 1.95
N PRO A 49 2.72 -36.91 0.75
CA PRO A 49 3.12 -35.60 0.24
C PRO A 49 1.92 -34.70 -0.02
N ARG A 50 0.81 -35.26 -0.52
CA ARG A 50 -0.42 -34.52 -0.82
C ARG A 50 -1.08 -33.93 0.43
N SER A 51 -1.13 -34.69 1.52
CA SER A 51 -1.71 -34.25 2.81
C SER A 51 -0.88 -33.11 3.39
N VAL A 52 0.44 -33.29 3.45
CA VAL A 52 1.39 -32.31 3.97
C VAL A 52 1.38 -31.03 3.14
N VAL A 53 1.58 -31.12 1.82
CA VAL A 53 1.60 -29.97 0.91
C VAL A 53 0.31 -29.17 0.98
N ARG A 54 -0.85 -29.84 1.03
CA ARG A 54 -2.15 -29.18 1.16
C ARG A 54 -2.28 -28.44 2.50
N SER A 55 -1.87 -29.07 3.60
CA SER A 55 -1.90 -28.42 4.92
C SER A 55 -0.97 -27.21 4.97
N VAL A 56 0.25 -27.30 4.41
CA VAL A 56 1.17 -26.17 4.32
C VAL A 56 0.62 -25.05 3.43
N ALA A 57 0.01 -25.38 2.29
CA ALA A 57 -0.68 -24.38 1.47
C ALA A 57 -1.81 -23.69 2.24
N TYR A 58 -2.60 -24.44 3.02
CA TYR A 58 -3.65 -23.87 3.85
C TYR A 58 -3.09 -23.00 4.99
N ASN A 59 -1.95 -23.36 5.59
CA ASN A 59 -1.32 -22.53 6.62
C ASN A 59 -0.79 -21.21 6.03
N LEU A 60 -0.32 -21.24 4.77
CA LEU A 60 0.22 -20.08 4.07
C LEU A 60 -0.85 -19.03 3.70
N VAL A 61 -1.98 -19.48 3.14
CA VAL A 61 -3.04 -18.58 2.62
C VAL A 61 -4.39 -18.71 3.34
N GLY A 62 -4.43 -19.49 4.42
CA GLY A 62 -5.60 -19.65 5.26
C GLY A 62 -6.83 -20.23 4.54
N PRO A 63 -8.03 -19.89 5.05
CA PRO A 63 -9.31 -20.32 4.45
C PRO A 63 -9.58 -19.76 3.04
N ALA A 64 -8.74 -18.85 2.52
CA ALA A 64 -8.84 -18.30 1.18
C ALA A 64 -8.11 -19.15 0.11
N LEU A 65 -7.58 -20.33 0.48
CA LEU A 65 -6.88 -21.23 -0.45
C LEU A 65 -7.64 -21.53 -1.76
N PRO A 66 -8.97 -21.80 -1.77
CA PRO A 66 -9.68 -22.02 -3.03
C PRO A 66 -9.61 -20.82 -3.99
N GLN A 67 -9.72 -19.60 -3.46
CA GLN A 67 -9.64 -18.36 -4.24
C GLN A 67 -8.22 -18.11 -4.75
N ALA A 68 -7.21 -18.35 -3.90
CA ALA A 68 -5.80 -18.22 -4.27
C ALA A 68 -5.40 -19.21 -5.39
N LEU A 69 -5.80 -20.47 -5.26
CA LEU A 69 -5.57 -21.50 -6.28
C LEU A 69 -6.33 -21.20 -7.57
N ARG A 70 -7.54 -20.64 -7.49
CA ARG A 70 -8.31 -20.23 -8.68
C ARG A 70 -7.56 -19.17 -9.47
N PHE A 71 -7.08 -18.15 -8.78
CA PHE A 71 -6.23 -17.12 -9.35
C PHE A 71 -5.00 -17.72 -10.05
N VAL A 72 -4.18 -18.46 -9.31
CA VAL A 72 -2.92 -19.04 -9.82
C VAL A 72 -3.15 -19.94 -11.03
N ARG A 73 -4.16 -20.83 -10.98
CA ARG A 73 -4.42 -21.77 -12.08
C ARG A 73 -4.95 -21.08 -13.31
N CYS A 74 -5.85 -20.10 -13.17
CA CYS A 74 -6.32 -19.32 -14.32
C CYS A 74 -5.20 -18.52 -14.96
N GLN A 75 -4.29 -17.97 -14.14
CA GLN A 75 -3.12 -17.22 -14.62
C GLN A 75 -2.14 -18.14 -15.36
N ASN A 76 -1.75 -19.26 -14.76
CA ASN A 76 -0.81 -20.22 -15.37
C ASN A 76 -1.38 -20.85 -16.66
N ALA A 77 -2.69 -21.10 -16.69
CA ALA A 77 -3.37 -21.59 -17.89
C ALA A 77 -3.72 -20.49 -18.91
N GLN A 78 -3.36 -19.23 -18.63
CA GLN A 78 -3.57 -18.07 -19.51
C GLN A 78 -5.03 -17.96 -20.00
N LEU A 79 -6.00 -18.11 -19.10
CA LEU A 79 -7.43 -18.07 -19.42
C LEU A 79 -7.94 -16.64 -19.64
N TYR A 80 -7.28 -15.89 -20.52
CA TYR A 80 -7.57 -14.50 -20.81
C TYR A 80 -8.90 -14.31 -21.54
N SER A 81 -9.62 -13.24 -21.17
CA SER A 81 -10.88 -12.82 -21.81
C SER A 81 -11.93 -13.93 -21.89
N LYS A 82 -11.92 -14.89 -20.96
CA LYS A 82 -12.90 -15.97 -20.90
C LYS A 82 -14.12 -15.59 -20.06
N PRO A 83 -15.34 -16.03 -20.43
CA PRO A 83 -16.51 -15.93 -19.57
C PRO A 83 -16.27 -16.61 -18.22
N VAL A 84 -16.86 -16.08 -17.15
CA VAL A 84 -16.65 -16.59 -15.78
C VAL A 84 -16.99 -18.08 -15.61
N GLY A 85 -17.92 -18.61 -16.41
CA GLY A 85 -18.31 -20.02 -16.41
C GLY A 85 -17.30 -20.96 -17.07
N GLU A 86 -16.34 -20.43 -17.84
CA GLU A 86 -15.22 -21.19 -18.42
C GLU A 86 -13.96 -21.15 -17.54
N LEU A 87 -13.93 -20.27 -16.54
CA LEU A 87 -12.85 -20.22 -15.55
C LEU A 87 -12.98 -21.38 -14.56
N PHE A 88 -11.88 -21.79 -13.93
CA PHE A 88 -11.92 -22.79 -12.86
C PHE A 88 -12.86 -22.36 -11.73
N GLY A 89 -13.74 -23.26 -11.26
CA GLY A 89 -14.64 -23.02 -10.14
C GLY A 89 -13.96 -23.13 -8.79
N GLU A 90 -14.37 -22.32 -7.80
CA GLU A 90 -13.84 -22.41 -6.43
C GLU A 90 -14.14 -23.80 -5.80
N ASP A 91 -15.31 -24.36 -6.10
CA ASP A 91 -15.73 -25.69 -5.62
C ASP A 91 -14.91 -26.84 -6.21
N ASP A 92 -14.54 -26.74 -7.49
CA ASP A 92 -13.77 -27.78 -8.19
C ASP A 92 -12.34 -27.85 -7.63
N ILE A 93 -11.78 -26.69 -7.30
CA ILE A 93 -10.47 -26.56 -6.66
C ILE A 93 -10.51 -27.11 -5.24
N GLN A 94 -11.61 -26.88 -4.50
CA GLN A 94 -11.79 -27.46 -3.16
C GLN A 94 -11.87 -28.99 -3.21
N LYS A 95 -12.46 -29.56 -4.27
CA LYS A 95 -12.62 -31.01 -4.49
C LYS A 95 -11.37 -31.67 -5.07
N ASN A 96 -10.58 -30.97 -5.89
CA ASN A 96 -9.37 -31.51 -6.54
C ASN A 96 -8.11 -30.68 -6.24
N PRO A 97 -7.53 -30.84 -5.03
CA PRO A 97 -6.49 -29.96 -4.51
C PRO A 97 -5.07 -30.42 -4.87
N VAL A 98 -4.86 -31.23 -5.91
CA VAL A 98 -3.49 -31.67 -6.26
C VAL A 98 -2.69 -30.45 -6.69
N LEU A 99 -1.77 -29.98 -5.85
CA LEU A 99 -0.92 -28.83 -6.13
C LEU A 99 0.28 -29.24 -6.99
N SER A 100 0.46 -28.58 -8.13
CA SER A 100 1.67 -28.69 -8.93
C SER A 100 2.81 -27.86 -8.29
N SER A 101 4.06 -28.06 -8.75
CA SER A 101 5.18 -27.21 -8.32
C SER A 101 5.03 -25.76 -8.77
N GLU A 102 4.38 -25.56 -9.93
CA GLU A 102 4.02 -24.24 -10.44
C GLU A 102 2.94 -23.58 -9.57
N ASP A 103 1.90 -24.33 -9.17
CA ASP A 103 0.87 -23.85 -8.23
C ASP A 103 1.54 -23.35 -6.94
N ILE A 104 2.46 -24.13 -6.37
CA ILE A 104 3.17 -23.79 -5.13
C ILE A 104 4.00 -22.52 -5.31
N THR A 105 4.77 -22.42 -6.41
CA THR A 105 5.64 -21.28 -6.66
C THR A 105 4.84 -19.99 -6.79
N SER A 106 3.80 -19.99 -7.61
CA SER A 106 2.93 -18.84 -7.80
C SER A 106 2.15 -18.49 -6.52
N LEU A 107 1.69 -19.49 -5.76
CA LEU A 107 1.03 -19.27 -4.46
C LEU A 107 1.95 -18.59 -3.44
N VAL A 108 3.21 -19.03 -3.32
CA VAL A 108 4.18 -18.40 -2.42
C VAL A 108 4.37 -16.93 -2.83
N ALA A 109 4.63 -16.66 -4.10
CA ALA A 109 4.83 -15.31 -4.61
C ALA A 109 3.65 -14.38 -4.29
N ILE A 110 2.42 -14.78 -4.61
CA ILE A 110 1.24 -13.93 -4.35
C ILE A 110 0.93 -13.78 -2.86
N SER A 111 1.14 -14.84 -2.07
CA SER A 111 0.80 -14.83 -0.65
C SER A 111 1.60 -13.79 0.13
N THR A 112 2.88 -13.61 -0.20
CA THR A 112 3.75 -12.60 0.43
C THR A 112 3.19 -11.20 0.21
N SER A 113 2.86 -10.83 -1.03
CA SER A 113 2.30 -9.51 -1.34
C SER A 113 0.92 -9.31 -0.68
N VAL A 114 0.07 -10.34 -0.65
CA VAL A 114 -1.25 -10.26 0.00
C VAL A 114 -1.13 -10.09 1.52
N GLN A 115 -0.21 -10.80 2.18
CA GLN A 115 0.02 -10.67 3.63
C GLN A 115 0.56 -9.29 4.02
N GLU A 116 1.44 -8.73 3.19
CA GLU A 116 1.93 -7.36 3.40
C GLU A 116 0.84 -6.32 3.19
N LEU A 117 0.03 -6.46 2.14
CA LEU A 117 -1.14 -5.60 1.91
C LEU A 117 -2.18 -5.75 3.02
N GLU A 118 -2.38 -6.95 3.57
CA GLU A 118 -3.25 -7.17 4.73
C GLU A 118 -2.72 -6.42 5.96
N SER A 119 -1.41 -6.50 6.20
CA SER A 119 -0.76 -5.79 7.31
C SER A 119 -0.91 -4.27 7.16
N LEU A 120 -0.73 -3.75 5.94
CA LEU A 120 -0.96 -2.34 5.62
C LEU A 120 -2.43 -1.94 5.76
N PHE A 121 -3.37 -2.79 5.31
CA PHE A 121 -4.80 -2.57 5.45
C PHE A 121 -5.21 -2.54 6.91
N SER A 122 -4.81 -3.54 7.69
CA SER A 122 -5.06 -3.60 9.12
C SER A 122 -4.51 -2.37 9.84
N TRP A 123 -3.27 -1.99 9.53
CA TRP A 123 -2.64 -0.83 10.15
C TRP A 123 -3.41 0.47 9.85
N ARG A 124 -4.02 0.59 8.68
CA ARG A 124 -4.76 1.82 8.31
C ARG A 124 -6.23 1.81 8.66
N MET A 125 -6.85 0.64 8.67
CA MET A 125 -8.31 0.49 8.71
C MET A 125 -8.81 -0.20 9.97
N LYS A 126 -7.93 -0.83 10.76
CA LYS A 126 -8.29 -1.52 12.00
C LYS A 126 -7.56 -0.98 13.23
N ASP A 127 -6.22 -1.03 13.21
CA ASP A 127 -5.40 -0.60 14.35
C ASP A 127 -4.11 0.06 13.88
N ARG A 128 -4.06 1.39 14.02
CA ARG A 128 -2.90 2.23 13.65
C ARG A 128 -1.67 2.08 14.53
N ARG A 129 -1.73 1.25 15.59
CA ARG A 129 -0.63 1.04 16.54
C ARG A 129 0.36 -0.04 16.09
N PHE A 130 -0.07 -0.98 15.24
CA PHE A 130 0.75 -2.12 14.82
C PHE A 130 0.92 -2.17 13.30
N LYS A 131 2.15 -2.38 12.84
CA LYS A 131 2.48 -2.49 11.41
C LYS A 131 2.18 -3.89 10.83
N THR A 132 1.84 -4.87 11.67
CA THR A 132 1.45 -6.23 11.29
C THR A 132 -0.06 -6.39 11.39
N SER A 133 -0.65 -7.27 10.58
CA SER A 133 -2.09 -7.53 10.62
C SER A 133 -2.59 -7.82 12.04
N GLN A 134 -3.63 -7.09 12.44
CA GLN A 134 -4.43 -7.28 13.64
C GLN A 134 -5.86 -7.73 13.27
N LEU A 135 -6.10 -8.06 11.99
CA LEU A 135 -7.39 -8.59 11.56
C LEU A 135 -7.66 -9.90 12.31
N SER A 136 -8.89 -10.05 12.82
CA SER A 136 -9.36 -11.34 13.30
C SER A 136 -9.45 -12.34 12.14
N LEU A 137 -9.49 -13.63 12.45
CA LEU A 137 -9.53 -14.68 11.42
C LEU A 137 -10.68 -14.49 10.39
N PRO A 138 -11.92 -14.12 10.78
CA PRO A 138 -12.98 -13.82 9.80
C PRO A 138 -12.68 -12.60 8.93
N GLU A 139 -12.14 -11.51 9.51
CA GLU A 139 -11.78 -10.29 8.78
C GLU A 139 -10.64 -10.57 7.78
N SER A 140 -9.59 -11.26 8.22
CA SER A 140 -8.46 -11.70 7.38
C SER A 140 -8.96 -12.61 6.24
N THR A 141 -9.88 -13.54 6.53
CA THR A 141 -10.48 -14.40 5.50
C THR A 141 -11.24 -13.60 4.44
N ARG A 142 -12.06 -12.61 4.86
CA ARG A 142 -12.76 -11.72 3.91
C ARG A 142 -11.77 -10.90 3.08
N PHE A 143 -10.75 -10.34 3.72
CA PHE A 143 -9.70 -9.57 3.06
C PHE A 143 -8.99 -10.39 1.98
N GLN A 144 -8.46 -11.57 2.34
CA GLN A 144 -7.71 -12.41 1.43
C GLN A 144 -8.56 -12.92 0.27
N LYS A 145 -9.81 -13.36 0.53
CA LYS A 145 -10.74 -13.77 -0.54
C LYS A 145 -10.97 -12.65 -1.55
N ALA A 146 -11.21 -11.43 -1.07
CA ALA A 146 -11.43 -10.29 -1.95
C ALA A 146 -10.14 -9.89 -2.71
N MET A 147 -8.95 -9.94 -2.08
CA MET A 147 -7.67 -9.73 -2.76
C MET A 147 -7.41 -10.74 -3.88
N TYR A 148 -7.61 -12.04 -3.63
CA TYR A 148 -7.39 -13.07 -4.64
C TYR A 148 -8.40 -13.00 -5.78
N ARG A 149 -9.66 -12.65 -5.50
CA ARG A 149 -10.68 -12.42 -6.55
C ARG A 149 -10.38 -11.19 -7.39
N LEU A 150 -9.89 -10.11 -6.76
CA LEU A 150 -9.45 -8.92 -7.48
C LEU A 150 -8.22 -9.24 -8.36
N SER A 151 -7.28 -10.03 -7.85
CA SER A 151 -6.11 -10.47 -8.60
C SER A 151 -6.50 -11.38 -9.77
N LEU A 152 -7.46 -12.29 -9.58
CA LEU A 152 -8.06 -13.09 -10.66
C LEU A 152 -8.72 -12.21 -11.72
N PHE A 153 -9.48 -11.20 -11.31
CA PHE A 153 -10.12 -10.27 -12.24
C PHE A 153 -9.08 -9.57 -13.12
N SER A 154 -8.00 -9.03 -12.55
CA SER A 154 -6.93 -8.40 -13.32
C SER A 154 -6.15 -9.38 -14.19
N ALA A 155 -5.86 -10.59 -13.71
CA ALA A 155 -5.17 -11.58 -14.53
C ALA A 155 -5.98 -12.04 -15.75
N VAL A 156 -7.31 -12.13 -15.63
CA VAL A 156 -8.19 -12.63 -16.69
C VAL A 156 -8.66 -11.52 -17.64
N TYR A 157 -8.87 -10.29 -17.16
CA TYR A 157 -9.46 -9.20 -17.95
C TYR A 157 -8.59 -7.93 -18.04
N GLY A 158 -7.42 -7.95 -17.39
CA GLY A 158 -6.48 -6.84 -17.30
C GLY A 158 -5.46 -6.81 -18.43
N TYR A 159 -4.24 -6.38 -18.12
CA TYR A 159 -3.20 -6.08 -19.12
C TYR A 159 -2.87 -7.24 -20.05
N ASN A 160 -2.54 -8.40 -19.50
CA ASN A 160 -2.17 -9.57 -20.31
C ASN A 160 -3.31 -10.02 -21.24
N ALA A 161 -4.57 -9.83 -20.82
CA ALA A 161 -5.72 -10.20 -21.62
C ALA A 161 -5.95 -9.26 -22.80
N TYR A 162 -5.63 -7.98 -22.62
CA TYR A 162 -5.64 -6.97 -23.67
C TYR A 162 -4.48 -7.16 -24.64
N GLU A 163 -3.25 -7.37 -24.11
CA GLU A 163 -2.06 -7.61 -24.92
C GLU A 163 -2.23 -8.84 -25.83
N SER A 164 -2.89 -9.89 -25.32
CA SER A 164 -3.20 -11.09 -26.10
C SER A 164 -4.34 -10.93 -27.10
N ALA A 165 -5.21 -9.92 -26.95
CA ALA A 165 -6.43 -9.78 -27.74
C ALA A 165 -6.33 -8.73 -28.86
N ILE A 166 -5.42 -7.76 -28.75
CA ILE A 166 -5.34 -6.66 -29.72
C ILE A 166 -4.33 -6.97 -30.80
N GLU A 167 -4.84 -7.09 -32.01
CA GLU A 167 -4.02 -7.03 -33.21
C GLU A 167 -3.64 -5.56 -33.47
N PRO A 168 -2.39 -5.26 -33.87
CA PRO A 168 -1.91 -3.89 -34.04
C PRO A 168 -2.65 -3.08 -35.12
N ASP A 169 -3.48 -3.72 -35.94
CA ASP A 169 -4.16 -3.13 -37.09
C ASP A 169 -5.70 -3.06 -36.95
N LEU A 170 -6.26 -3.25 -35.75
CA LEU A 170 -7.71 -3.15 -35.52
C LEU A 170 -8.24 -1.75 -35.87
N ASP A 171 -9.37 -1.70 -36.58
CA ASP A 171 -10.05 -0.43 -36.84
C ASP A 171 -10.86 0.06 -35.61
N GLN A 172 -11.38 1.29 -35.69
CA GLN A 172 -12.13 1.90 -34.58
C GLN A 172 -13.43 1.15 -34.25
N GLU A 173 -14.06 0.50 -35.22
CA GLU A 173 -15.31 -0.24 -35.03
C GLU A 173 -15.03 -1.57 -34.32
N GLU A 174 -14.00 -2.29 -34.76
CA GLU A 174 -13.53 -3.53 -34.15
C GLU A 174 -13.07 -3.30 -32.70
N MET A 175 -12.32 -2.22 -32.45
CA MET A 175 -11.93 -1.81 -31.10
C MET A 175 -13.16 -1.52 -30.21
N GLY A 176 -14.18 -0.87 -30.77
CA GLY A 176 -15.45 -0.60 -30.08
C GLY A 176 -16.18 -1.89 -29.67
N LEU A 177 -16.24 -2.87 -30.57
CA LEU A 177 -16.85 -4.18 -30.29
C LEU A 177 -16.08 -4.96 -29.22
N ALA A 178 -14.74 -4.99 -29.31
CA ALA A 178 -13.88 -5.63 -28.32
C ALA A 178 -14.04 -4.99 -26.93
N LEU A 179 -14.19 -3.67 -26.86
CA LEU A 179 -14.43 -2.95 -25.61
C LEU A 179 -15.79 -3.32 -24.98
N GLU A 180 -16.86 -3.40 -25.78
CA GLU A 180 -18.18 -3.79 -25.27
C GLU A 180 -18.23 -5.26 -24.83
N GLU A 181 -17.53 -6.15 -25.54
CA GLU A 181 -17.33 -7.53 -25.10
C GLU A 181 -16.57 -7.58 -23.76
N ALA A 182 -15.45 -6.85 -23.65
CA ALA A 182 -14.68 -6.76 -22.41
C ALA A 182 -15.53 -6.23 -21.24
N LYS A 183 -16.34 -5.19 -21.44
CA LYS A 183 -17.28 -4.68 -20.42
C LYS A 183 -18.29 -5.75 -20.01
N THR A 184 -18.83 -6.50 -20.97
CA THR A 184 -19.78 -7.58 -20.72
C THR A 184 -19.16 -8.70 -19.89
N LEU A 185 -17.94 -9.13 -20.24
CA LEU A 185 -17.19 -10.15 -19.50
C LEU A 185 -16.88 -9.70 -18.07
N ARG A 186 -16.37 -8.46 -17.91
CA ARG A 186 -16.06 -7.88 -16.59
C ARG A 186 -17.29 -7.75 -15.70
N LYS A 187 -18.41 -7.29 -16.27
CA LYS A 187 -19.71 -7.23 -15.58
C LYS A 187 -20.21 -8.63 -15.20
N GLY A 188 -20.06 -9.61 -16.10
CA GLY A 188 -20.40 -11.01 -15.86
C GLY A 188 -19.62 -11.63 -14.70
N PHE A 189 -18.32 -11.31 -14.59
CA PHE A 189 -17.47 -11.76 -13.48
C PHE A 189 -18.03 -11.28 -12.13
N PHE A 190 -18.23 -9.97 -11.95
CA PHE A 190 -18.79 -9.44 -10.69
C PHE A 190 -20.25 -9.88 -10.49
N GLY A 191 -21.02 -10.06 -11.57
CA GLY A 191 -22.37 -10.58 -11.54
C GLY A 191 -22.48 -11.96 -10.89
N SER A 192 -21.42 -12.78 -10.99
CA SER A 192 -21.36 -14.12 -10.39
C SER A 192 -21.12 -14.14 -8.87
N LEU A 193 -20.70 -13.03 -8.27
CA LEU A 193 -20.36 -12.94 -6.84
C LEU A 193 -21.55 -12.46 -6.01
N SER A 194 -21.64 -12.86 -4.75
CA SER A 194 -22.68 -12.36 -3.83
C SER A 194 -22.46 -10.89 -3.46
N THR A 195 -23.50 -10.19 -3.02
CA THR A 195 -23.40 -8.77 -2.63
C THR A 195 -22.37 -8.52 -1.53
N PRO A 196 -22.29 -9.31 -0.44
CA PRO A 196 -21.24 -9.13 0.57
C PRO A 196 -19.83 -9.21 -0.01
N GLU A 197 -19.59 -10.15 -0.93
CA GLU A 197 -18.28 -10.32 -1.58
C GLU A 197 -17.94 -9.11 -2.47
N LEU A 198 -18.92 -8.55 -3.18
CA LEU A 198 -18.73 -7.32 -3.94
C LEU A 198 -18.37 -6.13 -3.05
N ARG A 199 -18.96 -6.04 -1.84
CA ARG A 199 -18.62 -4.99 -0.88
C ARG A 199 -17.22 -5.14 -0.30
N ASP A 200 -16.80 -6.37 -0.02
CA ASP A 200 -15.43 -6.66 0.42
C ASP A 200 -14.43 -6.27 -0.68
N ILE A 201 -14.70 -6.63 -1.94
CA ILE A 201 -13.87 -6.23 -3.10
C ILE A 201 -13.83 -4.71 -3.26
N GLN A 202 -14.99 -4.04 -3.23
CA GLN A 202 -15.08 -2.59 -3.38
C GLN A 202 -14.26 -1.86 -2.30
N ARG A 203 -14.29 -2.37 -1.06
CA ARG A 203 -13.52 -1.81 0.06
C ARG A 203 -12.01 -1.93 -0.15
N ILE A 204 -11.55 -3.09 -0.62
CA ILE A 204 -10.13 -3.32 -0.92
C ILE A 204 -9.68 -2.44 -2.07
N GLU A 205 -10.45 -2.41 -3.15
CA GLU A 205 -10.15 -1.61 -4.33
C GLU A 205 -9.97 -0.13 -3.98
N THR A 206 -10.90 0.44 -3.19
CA THR A 206 -10.80 1.83 -2.71
C THR A 206 -9.55 2.04 -1.84
N PHE A 207 -9.21 1.07 -1.00
CA PHE A 207 -7.99 1.12 -0.19
C PHE A 207 -6.72 1.13 -1.05
N LEU A 208 -6.63 0.23 -2.04
CA LEU A 208 -5.49 0.13 -2.95
C LEU A 208 -5.32 1.40 -3.79
N ARG A 209 -6.42 1.94 -4.36
CA ARG A 209 -6.38 3.25 -5.03
C ARG A 209 -5.87 4.36 -4.13
N GLY A 210 -6.28 4.35 -2.87
CA GLY A 210 -5.77 5.29 -1.88
C GLY A 210 -4.25 5.17 -1.71
N ILE A 211 -3.68 3.96 -1.74
CA ILE A 211 -2.23 3.76 -1.64
C ILE A 211 -1.53 4.33 -2.87
N ILE A 212 -2.03 4.03 -4.06
CA ILE A 212 -1.44 4.49 -5.32
C ILE A 212 -1.48 6.02 -5.39
N ALA A 213 -2.63 6.65 -5.14
CA ALA A 213 -2.78 8.11 -5.13
C ALA A 213 -1.83 8.78 -4.12
N ARG A 214 -1.52 8.11 -3.00
CA ARG A 214 -0.53 8.59 -2.03
C ARG A 214 0.90 8.47 -2.56
N ALA A 215 1.25 7.34 -3.15
CA ALA A 215 2.58 7.13 -3.71
C ALA A 215 2.86 8.13 -4.84
N GLU A 216 1.87 8.38 -5.70
CA GLU A 216 1.93 9.43 -6.72
C GLU A 216 2.14 10.81 -6.11
N ALA A 217 1.38 11.18 -5.08
CA ALA A 217 1.57 12.45 -4.39
C ALA A 217 2.98 12.62 -3.80
N VAL A 218 3.69 11.53 -3.51
CA VAL A 218 5.11 11.53 -3.10
C VAL A 218 6.05 11.64 -4.30
N GLY A 219 5.75 10.96 -5.41
CA GLY A 219 6.51 11.07 -6.67
C GLY A 219 6.43 12.46 -7.30
N PHE A 220 5.25 13.11 -7.27
CA PHE A 220 5.04 14.45 -7.84
C PHE A 220 5.82 15.58 -7.15
N PHE A 221 6.51 15.31 -6.03
CA PHE A 221 7.47 16.28 -5.49
C PHE A 221 8.65 16.55 -6.42
N THR A 222 8.92 15.71 -7.44
CA THR A 222 10.18 15.78 -8.18
C THR A 222 10.16 16.56 -9.49
N THR A 223 9.07 16.66 -10.26
CA THR A 223 9.22 17.16 -11.65
C THR A 223 8.01 17.80 -12.35
N ILE A 224 6.75 17.54 -11.98
CA ILE A 224 5.59 18.00 -12.78
C ILE A 224 4.46 18.47 -11.86
N PRO A 225 3.79 19.62 -12.14
CA PRO A 225 2.62 20.03 -11.36
C PRO A 225 1.53 18.95 -11.41
N PRO A 226 0.80 18.73 -10.31
CA PRO A 226 -0.24 17.70 -10.25
C PRO A 226 -1.34 18.05 -11.24
N ALA A 227 -1.34 17.38 -12.39
CA ALA A 227 -2.53 17.32 -13.21
C ALA A 227 -3.59 16.51 -12.45
N THR A 228 -4.83 16.94 -12.56
CA THR A 228 -6.01 16.23 -12.06
C THR A 228 -6.00 14.78 -12.55
N TYR A 229 -5.89 13.83 -11.61
CA TYR A 229 -6.03 12.38 -11.85
C TYR A 229 -5.13 11.86 -12.99
N SER A 230 -3.97 11.32 -12.64
CA SER A 230 -3.20 10.59 -13.65
C SER A 230 -3.87 9.25 -13.95
N PRO A 231 -4.18 8.94 -15.22
CA PRO A 231 -4.64 7.60 -15.66
C PRO A 231 -3.66 6.48 -15.27
N GLU A 232 -2.40 6.83 -15.00
CA GLU A 232 -1.32 5.94 -14.56
C GLU A 232 -1.67 5.17 -13.26
N SER A 233 -2.45 5.78 -12.36
CA SER A 233 -2.85 5.15 -11.09
C SER A 233 -3.70 3.88 -11.27
N SER A 234 -4.60 3.87 -12.27
CA SER A 234 -5.46 2.71 -12.54
C SER A 234 -4.70 1.54 -13.17
N PHE A 235 -3.55 1.82 -13.81
CA PHE A 235 -2.77 0.83 -14.53
C PHE A 235 -2.20 -0.27 -13.61
N VAL A 236 -1.77 0.08 -12.40
CA VAL A 236 -1.24 -0.90 -11.43
C VAL A 236 -2.32 -1.93 -11.05
N LEU A 237 -3.54 -1.46 -10.79
CA LEU A 237 -4.68 -2.34 -10.49
C LEU A 237 -5.08 -3.17 -11.71
N TYR A 238 -4.99 -2.57 -12.89
CA TYR A 238 -5.25 -3.23 -14.16
C TYR A 238 -4.27 -4.37 -14.45
N CYS A 239 -2.99 -4.23 -14.10
CA CYS A 239 -2.00 -5.29 -14.25
C CYS A 239 -2.13 -6.35 -13.15
N ALA A 240 -1.96 -5.94 -11.90
CA ALA A 240 -1.84 -6.83 -10.77
C ALA A 240 -2.07 -6.07 -9.44
N PRO A 241 -3.24 -6.23 -8.78
CA PRO A 241 -3.58 -5.51 -7.55
C PRO A 241 -2.59 -5.72 -6.41
N HIS A 242 -1.91 -6.87 -6.40
CA HIS A 242 -0.90 -7.18 -5.41
C HIS A 242 0.40 -6.40 -5.59
N ASN A 243 0.69 -5.86 -6.78
CA ASN A 243 1.88 -5.04 -7.06
C ASN A 243 1.80 -3.63 -6.45
N VAL A 244 0.63 -3.25 -5.92
CA VAL A 244 0.46 -2.00 -5.17
C VAL A 244 1.41 -1.91 -3.97
N ILE A 245 1.85 -3.04 -3.42
CA ILE A 245 2.82 -3.06 -2.34
C ILE A 245 4.21 -2.57 -2.78
N ASP A 246 4.61 -2.84 -4.02
CA ASP A 246 5.88 -2.39 -4.56
C ASP A 246 5.85 -0.88 -4.78
N VAL A 247 4.74 -0.37 -5.32
CA VAL A 247 4.47 1.07 -5.43
C VAL A 247 4.53 1.76 -4.07
N TYR A 248 3.93 1.15 -3.04
CA TYR A 248 4.02 1.65 -1.66
C TYR A 248 5.45 1.69 -1.12
N LYS A 249 6.28 0.71 -1.47
CA LYS A 249 7.70 0.63 -1.10
C LYS A 249 8.59 1.58 -1.93
N GLY A 250 8.02 2.30 -2.89
CA GLY A 250 8.75 3.20 -3.80
C GLY A 250 9.37 2.49 -5.00
N GLY A 251 9.00 1.23 -5.26
CA GLY A 251 9.30 0.55 -6.51
C GLY A 251 8.44 1.11 -7.64
N VAL A 252 9.09 1.54 -8.72
CA VAL A 252 8.42 2.12 -9.91
C VAL A 252 8.49 1.18 -11.11
N ASP A 253 9.12 0.00 -10.96
CA ASP A 253 9.41 -0.90 -12.07
C ASP A 253 8.14 -1.37 -12.82
N CYS A 254 6.99 -1.44 -12.14
CA CYS A 254 5.71 -1.77 -12.78
C CYS A 254 5.10 -0.63 -13.61
N ILE A 255 5.62 0.60 -13.48
CA ILE A 255 5.20 1.80 -14.22
C ILE A 255 6.20 2.11 -15.35
N THR A 256 7.44 1.62 -15.30
CA THR A 256 8.48 1.97 -16.30
C THR A 256 8.30 1.33 -17.66
N GLU A 257 7.50 0.28 -17.79
CA GLU A 257 7.12 -0.32 -19.09
C GLU A 257 5.90 0.36 -19.72
N TRP A 258 5.42 1.47 -19.13
CA TRP A 258 4.31 2.23 -19.64
C TRP A 258 4.71 2.96 -20.93
N ASP A 259 4.17 2.51 -22.06
CA ASP A 259 4.28 3.19 -23.34
C ASP A 259 3.11 4.19 -23.50
N PRO A 260 3.38 5.51 -23.47
CA PRO A 260 2.36 6.53 -23.66
C PRO A 260 1.72 6.47 -25.07
N ASP A 261 2.35 5.86 -26.07
CA ASP A 261 1.72 5.74 -27.41
C ASP A 261 0.65 4.62 -27.42
N ILE A 262 0.68 3.68 -26.46
CA ILE A 262 -0.42 2.74 -26.20
C ILE A 262 -1.63 3.45 -25.53
N THR A 263 -1.44 4.68 -25.02
CA THR A 263 -2.43 5.39 -24.18
C THR A 263 -3.49 6.19 -24.92
N GLU A 264 -3.50 6.26 -26.26
CA GLU A 264 -4.73 6.73 -26.95
C GLU A 264 -5.93 5.77 -26.71
N GLN A 265 -5.70 4.61 -26.09
CA GLN A 265 -6.72 3.64 -25.63
C GLN A 265 -7.05 3.72 -24.13
N ILE A 266 -7.01 4.93 -23.53
CA ILE A 266 -7.48 5.29 -22.16
C ILE A 266 -8.78 4.57 -21.71
N PHE A 267 -9.63 4.17 -22.65
CA PHE A 267 -10.92 3.51 -22.42
C PHE A 267 -10.87 2.16 -21.67
N PHE A 268 -9.74 1.45 -21.66
CA PHE A 268 -9.68 0.12 -21.03
C PHE A 268 -9.35 0.15 -19.52
N HIS A 269 -8.73 1.22 -19.01
CA HIS A 269 -8.29 1.31 -17.60
C HIS A 269 -9.18 2.23 -16.77
N ASP A 270 -9.67 3.33 -17.34
CA ASP A 270 -10.60 4.20 -16.66
C ASP A 270 -11.86 3.41 -16.36
N ASP A 271 -12.20 3.32 -15.07
CA ASP A 271 -13.32 2.54 -14.57
C ASP A 271 -13.18 0.99 -14.71
N PHE A 272 -11.98 0.47 -15.01
CA PHE A 272 -11.73 -0.99 -15.24
C PHE A 272 -12.39 -1.90 -14.20
N MET A 273 -12.18 -1.59 -12.93
CA MET A 273 -12.80 -2.32 -11.80
C MET A 273 -14.07 -1.64 -11.30
N ILE A 274 -14.01 -0.32 -11.09
CA ILE A 274 -15.10 0.44 -10.43
C ILE A 274 -16.37 0.37 -11.25
N GLY A 275 -16.28 0.42 -12.57
CA GLY A 275 -17.42 0.50 -13.49
C GLY A 275 -18.27 -0.74 -13.47
N PRO A 276 -17.73 -1.91 -13.86
CA PRO A 276 -18.50 -3.15 -13.83
C PRO A 276 -18.94 -3.51 -12.40
N LEU A 277 -18.13 -3.23 -11.37
CA LEU A 277 -18.51 -3.45 -9.97
C LEU A 277 -19.70 -2.59 -9.54
N THR A 278 -19.64 -1.27 -9.81
CA THR A 278 -20.71 -0.32 -9.47
C THR A 278 -21.96 -0.59 -10.29
N SER A 279 -21.82 -0.99 -11.56
CA SER A 279 -22.94 -1.40 -12.40
C SER A 279 -23.69 -2.60 -11.81
N VAL A 280 -22.98 -3.65 -11.37
CA VAL A 280 -23.63 -4.82 -10.75
C VAL A 280 -24.31 -4.47 -9.42
N LEU A 281 -23.69 -3.62 -8.60
CA LEU A 281 -24.32 -3.15 -7.36
C LEU A 281 -25.56 -2.29 -7.65
N ALA A 282 -25.51 -1.41 -8.64
CA ALA A 282 -26.64 -0.60 -9.07
C ALA A 282 -27.81 -1.46 -9.58
N ASP A 283 -27.53 -2.49 -10.40
CA ASP A 283 -28.53 -3.45 -10.88
C ASP A 283 -29.21 -4.19 -9.70
N ARG A 284 -28.45 -4.45 -8.62
CA ARG A 284 -28.96 -5.03 -7.36
C ARG A 284 -29.64 -4.01 -6.45
N LYS A 285 -29.72 -2.74 -6.84
CA LYS A 285 -30.28 -1.62 -6.05
C LYS A 285 -29.56 -1.42 -4.72
N GLU A 286 -28.28 -1.74 -4.70
CA GLU A 286 -27.41 -1.57 -3.54
C GLU A 286 -26.99 -0.10 -3.41
N PRO A 287 -27.01 0.49 -2.20
CA PRO A 287 -26.59 1.88 -2.02
C PRO A 287 -25.10 2.06 -2.32
N PRO A 288 -24.62 3.27 -2.62
CA PRO A 288 -23.19 3.56 -2.62
C PRO A 288 -22.54 3.16 -1.29
N LEU A 289 -21.24 2.86 -1.30
CA LEU A 289 -20.52 2.60 -0.06
C LEU A 289 -20.70 3.77 0.90
N LEU A 290 -21.08 3.43 2.13
CA LEU A 290 -21.27 4.40 3.18
C LEU A 290 -19.91 5.01 3.56
N PRO A 291 -19.86 6.27 4.02
CA PRO A 291 -18.64 6.88 4.50
C PRO A 291 -17.99 6.05 5.62
N ILE A 292 -16.71 6.30 5.88
CA ILE A 292 -15.83 5.52 6.78
C ILE A 292 -16.41 5.30 8.20
N ASN A 293 -17.37 6.13 8.62
CA ASN A 293 -17.98 6.16 9.96
C ASN A 293 -19.18 5.21 10.16
N GLN A 294 -19.48 4.30 9.23
CA GLN A 294 -20.49 3.24 9.40
C GLN A 294 -19.85 1.86 9.31
N LYS A 295 -20.53 0.80 9.78
CA LYS A 295 -20.02 -0.59 9.76
C LYS A 295 -19.43 -0.92 8.38
N GLN A 296 -18.11 -1.04 8.32
CA GLN A 296 -17.39 -1.18 7.07
C GLN A 296 -17.38 -2.65 6.63
N PRO A 297 -17.40 -2.94 5.32
CA PRO A 297 -17.05 -4.27 4.83
C PRO A 297 -15.66 -4.68 5.35
N ILE A 298 -15.44 -5.99 5.48
CA ILE A 298 -14.23 -6.61 6.04
C ILE A 298 -13.99 -6.39 7.54
N ILE A 299 -14.14 -5.17 8.09
CA ILE A 299 -13.79 -4.84 9.49
C ILE A 299 -15.02 -4.90 10.41
N ASP A 300 -14.97 -5.76 11.42
CA ASP A 300 -16.05 -5.88 12.42
C ASP A 300 -15.85 -4.91 13.59
N GLU A 301 -14.61 -4.61 13.97
CA GLU A 301 -14.25 -3.71 15.08
C GLU A 301 -12.99 -2.89 14.75
N ILE A 302 -13.03 -1.59 15.04
CA ILE A 302 -11.92 -0.66 14.87
C ILE A 302 -11.29 -0.32 16.23
N VAL A 303 -10.01 -0.61 16.39
CA VAL A 303 -9.27 -0.31 17.62
C VAL A 303 -8.93 1.17 17.64
N GLY A 304 -9.43 1.87 18.66
CA GLY A 304 -9.24 3.31 18.81
C GLY A 304 -10.15 4.13 17.90
N GLU A 305 -11.31 3.61 17.50
CA GLU A 305 -12.35 4.34 16.77
C GLU A 305 -12.77 5.64 17.47
N HIS A 306 -12.79 5.62 18.81
CA HIS A 306 -13.19 6.75 19.64
C HIS A 306 -12.02 7.59 20.16
N ASP A 307 -10.80 7.33 19.67
CA ASP A 307 -9.61 8.05 20.10
C ASP A 307 -9.71 9.53 19.71
N ARG A 308 -9.16 10.38 20.58
CA ARG A 308 -9.16 11.84 20.46
C ARG A 308 -7.74 12.38 20.38
N CYS A 309 -7.62 13.58 19.83
CA CYS A 309 -6.35 14.28 19.80
C CYS A 309 -5.89 14.60 21.22
N SER A 310 -4.65 14.22 21.55
CA SER A 310 -4.05 14.47 22.87
C SER A 310 -3.91 15.96 23.18
N GLN A 311 -3.86 16.82 22.15
CA GLN A 311 -3.48 18.23 22.30
C GLN A 311 -4.64 19.22 22.23
N CYS A 312 -5.48 19.15 21.20
CA CYS A 312 -6.64 20.04 21.16
C CYS A 312 -7.79 19.55 22.04
N GLN A 313 -7.79 18.26 22.43
CA GLN A 313 -8.87 17.60 23.16
C GLN A 313 -10.26 17.94 22.58
N SER A 314 -10.33 18.18 21.27
CA SER A 314 -11.57 18.53 20.60
C SER A 314 -12.64 17.49 20.92
N ASP A 315 -13.89 17.97 21.06
CA ASP A 315 -15.02 17.07 21.28
C ASP A 315 -15.25 16.09 20.12
N THR A 316 -14.67 16.41 18.95
CA THR A 316 -14.70 15.57 17.76
C THR A 316 -13.73 14.39 17.89
N VAL A 317 -14.31 13.18 17.93
CA VAL A 317 -13.58 11.92 17.76
C VAL A 317 -12.86 11.91 16.41
N GLN A 318 -11.58 11.53 16.43
CA GLN A 318 -10.73 11.48 15.23
C GLN A 318 -10.40 10.04 14.82
N GLY A 319 -10.50 9.08 15.76
CA GLY A 319 -10.33 7.67 15.45
C GLY A 319 -9.00 7.37 14.75
N LEU A 320 -9.08 6.69 13.61
CA LEU A 320 -7.92 6.28 12.80
C LEU A 320 -7.19 7.43 12.08
N ASP A 321 -7.74 8.65 12.09
CA ASP A 321 -7.14 9.85 11.47
C ASP A 321 -6.12 10.55 12.38
N LEU A 322 -5.85 10.00 13.56
CA LEU A 322 -4.80 10.48 14.47
C LEU A 322 -3.41 9.99 14.05
N TRP A 323 -2.42 10.86 14.25
CA TRP A 323 -1.02 10.65 13.91
C TRP A 323 -0.16 10.48 15.16
N GLY A 324 0.62 9.42 15.19
CA GLY A 324 1.54 9.07 16.28
C GLY A 324 2.74 8.27 15.78
N PRO A 325 3.69 7.93 16.67
CA PRO A 325 4.96 7.30 16.27
C PRO A 325 4.79 6.07 15.38
N SER A 326 3.77 5.25 15.64
CA SER A 326 3.53 4.03 14.88
C SER A 326 3.01 4.25 13.47
N ASN A 327 2.55 5.47 13.10
CA ASN A 327 2.00 5.77 11.78
C ASN A 327 2.59 7.00 11.08
N TRP A 328 3.62 7.64 11.62
CA TRP A 328 4.28 8.77 10.96
C TRP A 328 4.91 8.40 9.62
N SER A 329 5.39 7.17 9.44
CA SER A 329 5.93 6.72 8.14
C SER A 329 4.88 6.76 7.03
N TYR A 330 3.59 6.82 7.37
CA TYR A 330 2.47 6.93 6.43
C TYR A 330 2.06 8.37 6.09
N LEU A 331 2.71 9.38 6.69
CA LEU A 331 2.34 10.77 6.45
C LEU A 331 2.62 11.22 5.01
N TRP A 332 3.64 10.64 4.38
CA TRP A 332 3.98 10.89 2.98
C TRP A 332 2.79 10.46 2.09
N GLY A 333 2.20 11.44 1.39
CA GLY A 333 0.98 11.26 0.57
C GLY A 333 -0.32 11.75 1.21
N THR A 334 -0.31 12.19 2.48
CA THR A 334 -1.50 12.80 3.08
C THR A 334 -1.61 14.30 2.80
N PRO A 335 -2.83 14.88 2.83
CA PRO A 335 -3.07 16.30 2.63
C PRO A 335 -2.11 17.27 3.38
N PRO A 336 -1.74 17.05 4.66
CA PRO A 336 -0.82 17.97 5.33
C PRO A 336 0.61 17.94 4.77
N LEU A 337 1.09 16.84 4.16
CA LEU A 337 2.49 16.71 3.72
C LEU A 337 2.73 16.97 2.23
N HIS A 338 1.81 16.60 1.32
CA HIS A 338 2.03 16.84 -0.12
C HIS A 338 2.28 18.32 -0.45
N SER A 339 1.82 19.22 0.43
CA SER A 339 2.01 20.66 0.37
C SER A 339 2.91 21.20 1.48
N ILE A 340 3.89 20.44 1.98
CA ILE A 340 4.71 20.85 3.13
C ILE A 340 5.43 22.20 2.94
N ALA A 341 5.76 22.57 1.69
CA ALA A 341 6.30 23.90 1.37
C ALA A 341 5.33 25.04 1.74
N GLN A 342 4.01 24.80 1.70
CA GLN A 342 2.98 25.75 2.14
C GLN A 342 2.89 25.88 3.67
N LEU A 343 3.44 24.91 4.41
CA LEU A 343 3.56 24.97 5.87
C LEU A 343 4.73 25.85 6.33
N LEU A 344 5.63 26.21 5.43
CA LEU A 344 6.75 27.10 5.74
C LEU A 344 6.26 28.51 6.12
N LYS A 345 6.95 29.13 7.07
CA LYS A 345 6.64 30.49 7.52
C LYS A 345 7.03 31.53 6.46
N GLY A 346 6.22 32.58 6.31
CA GLY A 346 6.51 33.72 5.45
C GLY A 346 6.78 33.33 3.99
N ARG A 347 7.97 33.66 3.49
CA ARG A 347 8.37 33.56 2.08
C ARG A 347 9.51 32.58 1.84
N VAL A 348 9.91 31.77 2.82
CA VAL A 348 11.08 30.87 2.68
C VAL A 348 10.85 29.73 1.68
N ALA A 349 9.58 29.36 1.41
CA ALA A 349 9.23 28.44 0.33
C ALA A 349 9.69 28.94 -1.06
N ALA A 350 9.82 30.26 -1.22
CA ALA A 350 10.27 30.92 -2.44
C ALA A 350 11.71 31.45 -2.32
N ASN A 351 12.49 31.04 -1.32
CA ASN A 351 13.89 31.45 -1.17
C ASN A 351 14.74 30.88 -2.32
N LEU A 352 15.38 31.76 -3.11
CA LEU A 352 16.14 31.35 -4.28
C LEU A 352 17.40 30.53 -3.96
N ALA A 353 17.98 30.69 -2.77
CA ALA A 353 19.21 30.00 -2.39
C ALA A 353 18.93 28.64 -1.74
N ASP A 354 17.98 28.58 -0.82
CA ASP A 354 17.76 27.40 0.02
C ASP A 354 16.65 26.46 -0.47
N ARG A 355 15.75 26.88 -1.37
CA ARG A 355 14.57 26.06 -1.75
C ARG A 355 14.97 24.69 -2.29
N ALA A 356 15.91 24.61 -3.22
CA ALA A 356 16.33 23.34 -3.82
C ALA A 356 17.00 22.42 -2.79
N HIS A 357 17.81 22.99 -1.90
CA HIS A 357 18.43 22.24 -0.81
C HIS A 357 17.41 21.74 0.21
N PHE A 358 16.46 22.60 0.64
CA PHE A 358 15.37 22.21 1.51
C PHE A 358 14.55 21.04 0.95
N LEU A 359 14.15 21.11 -0.33
CA LEU A 359 13.41 20.01 -0.97
C LEU A 359 14.24 18.73 -1.07
N THR A 360 15.56 18.85 -1.25
CA THR A 360 16.46 17.69 -1.26
C THR A 360 16.57 17.05 0.12
N VAL A 361 16.84 17.84 1.17
CA VAL A 361 16.87 17.36 2.56
C VAL A 361 15.56 16.70 2.93
N LEU A 362 14.44 17.32 2.56
CA LEU A 362 13.11 16.82 2.84
C LEU A 362 12.85 15.46 2.18
N ARG A 363 13.16 15.34 0.89
CA ARG A 363 13.01 14.10 0.10
C ARG A 363 13.88 12.96 0.65
N GLU A 364 15.08 13.29 1.12
CA GLU A 364 15.99 12.32 1.74
C GLU A 364 15.59 11.93 3.16
N THR A 365 14.65 12.65 3.78
CA THR A 365 14.23 12.38 5.17
C THR A 365 12.93 11.56 5.19
N PRO A 366 12.94 10.33 5.74
CA PRO A 366 11.72 9.57 5.99
C PRO A 366 10.74 10.36 6.87
N ALA A 367 9.42 10.23 6.65
CA ALA A 367 8.42 11.05 7.36
C ALA A 367 8.47 10.85 8.88
N GLU A 368 8.74 9.63 9.33
CA GLU A 368 8.93 9.31 10.74
C GLU A 368 10.10 10.09 11.35
N GLU A 369 11.23 10.17 10.64
CA GLU A 369 12.40 10.93 11.08
C GLU A 369 12.17 12.43 11.05
N LEU A 370 11.44 12.94 10.04
CA LEU A 370 11.03 14.33 9.97
C LEU A 370 10.23 14.71 11.21
N VAL A 371 9.14 14.00 11.52
CA VAL A 371 8.29 14.32 12.67
C VAL A 371 9.04 14.15 13.98
N ARG A 372 9.82 13.08 14.12
CA ARG A 372 10.67 12.86 15.31
C ARG A 372 11.65 14.03 15.50
N GLY A 373 12.26 14.49 14.42
CA GLY A 373 13.15 15.65 14.40
C GLY A 373 12.44 16.95 14.77
N LEU A 374 11.21 17.18 14.31
CA LEU A 374 10.43 18.36 14.71
C LEU A 374 10.23 18.42 16.25
N PHE A 375 10.02 17.27 16.89
CA PHE A 375 9.96 17.19 18.36
C PHE A 375 11.30 17.45 19.04
N ASP A 376 12.43 17.11 18.41
CA ASP A 376 13.76 17.43 18.94
C ASP A 376 14.06 18.94 18.88
N TYR A 377 13.43 19.66 17.95
CA TYR A 377 13.55 21.12 17.77
C TYR A 377 12.33 21.90 18.25
N LYS A 378 11.54 21.34 19.19
CA LYS A 378 10.31 21.99 19.66
C LYS A 378 10.58 23.30 20.41
N THR A 379 9.76 24.31 20.16
CA THR A 379 9.80 25.59 20.85
C THR A 379 9.19 25.48 22.26
N PRO A 380 9.50 26.40 23.20
CA PRO A 380 8.94 26.36 24.56
C PRO A 380 7.40 26.33 24.62
N ALA A 381 6.72 26.93 23.63
CA ALA A 381 5.26 26.92 23.54
C ALA A 381 4.65 25.51 23.39
N TYR A 382 5.44 24.53 22.95
CA TYR A 382 5.04 23.14 22.74
C TYR A 382 5.72 22.18 23.71
N ILE A 383 6.27 22.69 24.83
CA ILE A 383 7.04 21.86 25.77
C ILE A 383 6.23 20.69 26.34
N ALA A 384 4.92 20.88 26.53
CA ALA A 384 4.00 19.85 27.02
C ALA A 384 3.65 18.78 25.95
N TRP A 385 3.99 19.00 24.68
CA TRP A 385 3.73 18.04 23.61
C TRP A 385 4.83 16.98 23.59
N ASN A 386 4.42 15.71 23.55
CA ASN A 386 5.29 14.54 23.60
C ASN A 386 5.26 13.78 22.29
N LYS A 387 6.38 13.12 21.97
CA LYS A 387 6.50 12.27 20.77
C LYS A 387 5.44 11.16 20.74
N ALA A 388 5.02 10.66 21.90
CA ALA A 388 4.02 9.60 22.03
C ALA A 388 2.57 10.08 21.87
N ASP A 389 2.34 11.40 21.75
CA ASP A 389 0.99 11.95 21.62
C ASP A 389 0.37 11.59 20.28
N TRP A 390 -0.95 11.43 20.28
CA TRP A 390 -1.75 11.22 19.09
C TRP A 390 -2.35 12.56 18.65
N LEU A 391 -1.90 13.06 17.50
CA LEU A 391 -2.25 14.38 16.99
C LEU A 391 -3.28 14.26 15.86
N CYS A 392 -4.35 15.06 15.90
CA CYS A 392 -5.21 15.23 14.73
C CYS A 392 -4.46 15.97 13.60
N PRO A 393 -4.94 15.89 12.35
CA PRO A 393 -4.29 16.56 11.21
C PRO A 393 -4.02 18.05 11.46
N GLN A 394 -4.96 18.77 12.07
CA GLN A 394 -4.80 20.20 12.33
C GLN A 394 -3.75 20.50 13.40
N CYS A 395 -3.66 19.67 14.45
CA CYS A 395 -2.63 19.83 15.48
C CYS A 395 -1.24 19.50 14.92
N LEU A 396 -1.13 18.45 14.11
CA LEU A 396 0.11 18.11 13.44
C LEU A 396 0.54 19.21 12.47
N GLU A 397 -0.36 19.71 11.62
CA GLU A 397 -0.07 20.82 10.70
C GLU A 397 0.42 22.07 11.44
N LYS A 398 -0.30 22.47 12.51
CA LYS A 398 0.09 23.58 13.38
C LYS A 398 1.50 23.36 13.97
N PHE A 399 1.78 22.15 14.44
CA PHE A 399 3.08 21.78 14.99
C PHE A 399 4.18 21.87 13.93
N MET A 400 3.93 21.36 12.73
CA MET A 400 4.88 21.43 11.61
C MET A 400 5.18 22.86 11.20
N ARG A 401 4.15 23.70 11.00
CA ARG A 401 4.31 25.12 10.65
C ARG A 401 5.14 25.88 11.69
N ALA A 402 5.03 25.51 12.95
CA ALA A 402 5.79 26.13 14.03
C ALA A 402 7.28 25.72 14.07
N HIS A 403 7.66 24.54 13.56
CA HIS A 403 9.00 23.97 13.80
C HIS A 403 9.81 23.62 12.55
N LEU A 404 9.18 23.54 11.37
CA LEU A 404 9.84 23.06 10.16
C LEU A 404 11.09 23.86 9.78
N HIS A 405 11.04 25.19 9.96
CA HIS A 405 12.18 26.07 9.70
C HIS A 405 13.35 25.85 10.67
N ILE A 406 13.06 25.56 11.94
CA ILE A 406 14.06 25.27 12.98
C ILE A 406 14.69 23.90 12.72
N TRP A 407 13.86 22.90 12.40
CA TRP A 407 14.33 21.58 12.04
C TRP A 407 15.28 21.62 10.84
N TYR A 408 14.93 22.36 9.78
CA TYR A 408 15.79 22.50 8.60
C TYR A 408 17.13 23.15 8.93
N LEU A 409 17.16 24.22 9.72
CA LEU A 409 18.41 24.81 10.22
C LEU A 409 19.24 23.79 11.02
N GLY A 410 18.57 22.99 11.86
CA GLY A 410 19.21 21.90 12.57
C GLY A 410 19.82 20.84 11.65
N GLN A 411 19.18 20.53 10.52
CA GLN A 411 19.75 19.62 9.51
C GLN A 411 20.98 20.22 8.83
N LYS A 412 20.95 21.51 8.49
CA LYS A 412 22.11 22.23 7.94
C LYS A 412 23.31 22.16 8.91
N ILE A 413 23.07 22.45 10.19
CA ILE A 413 24.11 22.38 11.22
C ILE A 413 24.66 20.95 11.36
N LYS A 414 23.79 19.93 11.37
CA LYS A 414 24.21 18.51 11.45
C LYS A 414 25.08 18.08 10.27
N ARG A 415 24.86 18.66 9.08
CA ARG A 415 25.67 18.42 7.88
C ARG A 415 26.99 19.21 7.86
N GLY A 416 27.19 20.11 8.83
CA GLY A 416 28.37 20.97 8.91
C GLY A 416 28.26 22.27 8.10
N ASP A 417 27.06 22.63 7.63
CA ASP A 417 26.85 23.88 6.91
C ASP A 417 27.08 25.09 7.83
N VAL A 418 27.74 26.11 7.31
CA VAL A 418 27.86 27.40 7.99
C VAL A 418 26.55 28.17 7.80
N ILE A 419 25.89 28.53 8.90
CA ILE A 419 24.68 29.36 8.87
C ILE A 419 25.08 30.85 8.80
N PRO A 420 24.68 31.60 7.76
CA PRO A 420 24.99 33.03 7.67
C PRO A 420 24.28 33.86 8.75
N ASP A 421 24.65 35.14 8.86
CA ASP A 421 23.97 36.08 9.74
C ASP A 421 22.48 36.19 9.41
N ASN A 422 21.65 36.30 10.45
CA ASN A 422 20.20 36.40 10.31
C ASN A 422 19.78 37.68 9.58
N CYS A 423 18.91 37.53 8.58
CA CYS A 423 18.23 38.66 7.97
C CYS A 423 17.29 39.32 8.99
N TRP A 424 17.29 40.65 9.09
CA TRP A 424 16.40 41.37 10.01
C TRP A 424 14.91 41.11 9.77
N TYR A 425 14.52 40.82 8.54
CA TYR A 425 13.14 40.47 8.18
C TYR A 425 12.86 38.97 8.25
N GLY A 426 13.88 38.15 8.56
CA GLY A 426 13.79 36.70 8.68
C GLY A 426 13.04 36.04 7.52
N TYR A 427 12.15 35.12 7.85
CA TYR A 427 11.33 34.43 6.86
C TYR A 427 10.35 35.34 6.12
N ASN A 428 10.09 36.57 6.60
CA ASN A 428 9.23 37.56 5.94
C ASN A 428 9.96 38.41 4.90
N CYS A 429 11.29 38.26 4.74
CA CYS A 429 12.06 39.03 3.78
C CYS A 429 11.53 38.83 2.34
N ARG A 430 11.20 39.92 1.64
CA ARG A 430 10.76 39.85 0.23
C ARG A 430 11.95 39.68 -0.71
N THR A 431 13.10 40.23 -0.36
CA THR A 431 14.32 40.24 -1.18
C THR A 431 14.87 38.83 -1.43
N GLN A 432 14.61 37.90 -0.52
CA GLN A 432 15.03 36.50 -0.65
C GLN A 432 14.43 35.78 -1.87
N THR A 433 13.30 36.27 -2.41
CA THR A 433 12.58 35.60 -3.51
C THR A 433 12.99 36.06 -4.90
N HIS A 434 13.73 37.17 -5.01
CA HIS A 434 14.08 37.77 -6.31
C HIS A 434 15.51 38.30 -6.40
N ARG A 435 16.31 38.26 -5.31
CA ARG A 435 17.74 38.59 -5.34
C ARG A 435 18.58 37.45 -4.76
N LEU A 436 19.12 36.59 -5.62
CA LEU A 436 19.92 35.43 -5.22
C LEU A 436 21.10 35.80 -4.31
N ALA A 437 21.87 36.85 -4.64
CA ALA A 437 23.00 37.29 -3.82
C ALA A 437 22.59 37.68 -2.38
N HIS A 438 21.38 38.23 -2.18
CA HIS A 438 20.85 38.50 -0.85
C HIS A 438 20.43 37.21 -0.14
N ALA A 439 19.75 36.30 -0.86
CA ALA A 439 19.32 35.00 -0.34
C ALA A 439 20.51 34.13 0.11
N GLN A 440 21.65 34.20 -0.59
CA GLN A 440 22.87 33.47 -0.23
C GLN A 440 23.63 34.09 0.94
N LYS A 441 23.63 35.43 1.06
CA LYS A 441 24.43 36.15 2.05
C LYS A 441 23.85 36.09 3.47
N LEU A 442 22.54 35.94 3.62
CA LEU A 442 21.85 36.05 4.92
C LEU A 442 20.96 34.83 5.16
N ASN A 443 20.81 34.44 6.42
CA ASN A 443 19.85 33.41 6.82
C ASN A 443 18.42 34.00 6.86
N HIS A 444 17.49 33.41 6.11
CA HIS A 444 16.06 33.75 6.14
C HIS A 444 15.21 32.76 6.91
N TRP A 445 15.78 31.66 7.43
CA TRP A 445 15.06 30.66 8.21
C TRP A 445 14.98 31.02 9.69
N CYS A 446 14.99 32.32 10.01
CA CYS A 446 14.96 32.88 11.36
C CYS A 446 13.72 33.75 11.58
N GLU A 447 13.40 34.00 12.85
CA GLU A 447 12.34 34.92 13.26
C GLU A 447 12.69 36.38 12.86
N PRO A 448 11.72 37.18 12.38
CA PRO A 448 11.94 38.60 12.10
C PRO A 448 12.24 39.40 13.37
N THR A 449 13.23 40.29 13.32
CA THR A 449 13.62 41.15 14.46
C THR A 449 13.18 42.61 14.30
N LYS A 450 12.84 43.06 13.08
CA LYS A 450 12.39 44.44 12.78
C LYS A 450 10.94 44.55 12.27
N GLY A 451 10.09 43.55 12.56
CA GLY A 451 8.68 43.54 12.13
C GLY A 451 8.48 43.15 10.65
N GLU A 452 7.31 43.45 10.09
CA GLU A 452 7.00 43.16 8.69
C GLU A 452 7.81 44.03 7.73
N ALA A 453 8.25 43.46 6.61
CA ALA A 453 8.89 44.24 5.55
C ALA A 453 7.87 45.24 4.96
N PRO A 454 8.25 46.52 4.78
CA PRO A 454 7.35 47.55 4.27
C PRO A 454 6.71 47.11 2.94
N PRO A 455 5.45 47.53 2.67
CA PRO A 455 4.79 47.23 1.40
C PRO A 455 5.66 47.72 0.25
N THR A 456 5.82 46.87 -0.76
CA THR A 456 6.40 47.26 -2.05
C THR A 456 5.45 48.25 -2.69
N ASN A 457 5.89 49.48 -2.88
CA ASN A 457 5.27 50.37 -3.86
C ASN A 457 5.38 49.64 -5.21
N VAL A 458 4.24 49.21 -5.75
CA VAL A 458 4.11 48.60 -7.08
C VAL A 458 4.22 49.68 -8.12
#